data_AF-A0A1L7I7H0-F1
#
_entry.id   AF-A0A1L7I7H0-F1
#
_cell.length_a   1.000
_cell.length_b   1.000
_cell.length_c   1.000
_cell.angle_alpha   90.00
_cell.angle_beta   90.00
_cell.angle_gamma   90.00
#
_symmetry.space_group_name_H-M   'P 1'
#
loop_
_entity.id
_entity.type
_entity.pdbx_description
1 polymer ?
#
loop_
_entity_poly.entity_id
_entity_poly.type
_entity_poly.pdbx_seq_one_letter_code
_entity_poly.pdbx_strand_id
1 'polypeptide(L)'
;MRILLLFFLIILSNNSFACECSELNKNNVNEFKANVDYIIIGTVINQLNPEKTEYLDYNWEKEKEAYDIIVKVKKVFKGSIQSDTLYITQYPNSNCSRTFSAGKDYIFTGKEIKKFINTNINSKRNYGKLHDPISDSDSIPIVEMENIPPPEYKFERGILYVDFENTDQWNLLLKKHPMILTNQCYSYNIDDELGQVLIR
;
A
#
# COMPACT_ATOMS: atom_id res chain seq x y z
N MET A 1 -21.98 -4.53 -40.39
CA MET A 1 -21.27 -5.53 -39.58
C MET A 1 -20.04 -4.99 -38.83
N ARG A 2 -19.28 -4.00 -39.35
CA ARG A 2 -18.10 -3.42 -38.66
C ARG A 2 -18.42 -2.67 -37.35
N ILE A 3 -19.58 -2.01 -37.26
CA ILE A 3 -19.99 -1.26 -36.05
C ILE A 3 -20.33 -2.19 -34.87
N LEU A 4 -20.85 -3.39 -35.15
CA LEU A 4 -21.18 -4.36 -34.10
C LEU A 4 -19.92 -4.89 -33.39
N LEU A 5 -18.81 -5.00 -34.12
CA LEU A 5 -17.52 -5.45 -33.58
C LEU A 5 -16.90 -4.42 -32.63
N LEU A 6 -17.08 -3.13 -32.92
CA LEU A 6 -16.64 -2.02 -32.06
C LEU A 6 -17.43 -1.98 -30.74
N PHE A 7 -18.75 -2.22 -30.78
CA PHE A 7 -19.55 -2.34 -29.57
C PHE A 7 -19.15 -3.55 -28.72
N PHE A 8 -18.82 -4.68 -29.34
CA PHE A 8 -18.37 -5.88 -28.62
C PHE A 8 -17.01 -5.68 -27.93
N LEU A 9 -16.08 -4.94 -28.56
CA LEU A 9 -14.78 -4.61 -27.96
C LEU A 9 -14.90 -3.66 -26.75
N ILE A 10 -15.84 -2.72 -26.75
CA ILE A 10 -16.06 -1.78 -25.63
C ILE A 10 -16.65 -2.52 -24.41
N ILE A 11 -17.46 -3.56 -24.63
CA ILE A 11 -18.03 -4.36 -23.53
C ILE A 11 -16.95 -5.24 -22.88
N LEU A 12 -15.99 -5.75 -23.66
CA LEU A 12 -14.88 -6.58 -23.16
C LEU A 12 -13.80 -5.78 -22.43
N SER A 13 -13.66 -4.47 -22.65
CA SER A 13 -12.67 -3.63 -21.95
C SER A 13 -13.07 -3.21 -20.53
N ASN A 14 -14.28 -3.53 -20.07
CA ASN A 14 -14.77 -3.09 -18.76
C ASN A 14 -14.40 -4.02 -17.60
N ASN A 15 -13.64 -5.10 -17.84
CA ASN A 15 -12.97 -5.84 -16.77
C ASN A 15 -11.72 -5.07 -16.31
N SER A 16 -11.89 -3.79 -16.03
CA SER A 16 -10.92 -3.03 -15.24
C SER A 16 -10.93 -3.64 -13.84
N PHE A 17 -9.76 -3.93 -13.29
CA PHE A 17 -9.59 -4.39 -11.90
C PHE A 17 -9.96 -3.26 -10.92
N ALA A 18 -11.23 -2.86 -10.92
CA ALA A 18 -11.78 -1.97 -9.91
C ALA A 18 -11.77 -2.73 -8.59
N CYS A 19 -11.31 -2.06 -7.53
CA CYS A 19 -11.40 -2.65 -6.20
C CYS A 19 -12.87 -2.80 -5.82
N GLU A 20 -13.27 -3.99 -5.43
CA GLU A 20 -14.58 -4.23 -4.86
C GLU A 20 -14.47 -4.21 -3.34
N CYS A 21 -15.07 -3.20 -2.71
CA CYS A 21 -15.15 -3.12 -1.26
C CYS A 21 -16.43 -3.78 -0.78
N SER A 22 -16.34 -4.64 0.23
CA SER A 22 -17.52 -5.12 0.92
C SER A 22 -18.26 -3.94 1.56
N GLU A 23 -19.58 -3.88 1.37
CA GLU A 23 -20.41 -2.84 1.96
C GLU A 23 -20.34 -2.91 3.49
N LEU A 24 -19.96 -1.82 4.15
CA LEU A 24 -19.96 -1.73 5.61
C LEU A 24 -21.34 -1.28 6.11
N ASN A 25 -21.93 -2.00 7.05
CA ASN A 25 -23.23 -1.63 7.61
C ASN A 25 -23.36 -2.11 9.07
N LYS A 26 -24.50 -1.83 9.70
CA LYS A 26 -24.74 -2.19 11.11
C LYS A 26 -24.64 -3.69 11.39
N ASN A 27 -24.86 -4.54 10.39
CA ASN A 27 -24.87 -6.00 10.57
C ASN A 27 -23.45 -6.57 10.58
N ASN A 28 -22.49 -5.95 9.88
CA ASN A 28 -21.11 -6.44 9.78
C ASN A 28 -20.05 -5.53 10.45
N VAL A 29 -20.44 -4.36 10.95
CA VAL A 29 -19.49 -3.41 11.58
C VAL A 29 -18.70 -4.05 12.72
N ASN A 30 -19.30 -4.91 13.54
CA ASN A 30 -18.61 -5.52 14.67
C ASN A 30 -17.54 -6.52 14.21
N GLU A 31 -17.83 -7.30 13.16
CA GLU A 31 -16.88 -8.20 12.53
C GLU A 31 -15.73 -7.41 11.89
N PHE A 32 -16.06 -6.35 11.15
CA PHE A 32 -15.06 -5.44 10.60
C PHE A 32 -14.18 -4.84 11.69
N LYS A 33 -14.78 -4.30 12.76
CA LYS A 33 -14.07 -3.76 13.92
C LYS A 33 -13.19 -4.82 14.57
N ALA A 34 -13.57 -6.10 14.58
CA ALA A 34 -12.74 -7.19 15.11
C ALA A 34 -11.50 -7.47 14.24
N ASN A 35 -11.64 -7.34 12.92
CA ASN A 35 -10.61 -7.69 11.93
C ASN A 35 -9.52 -6.63 11.70
N VAL A 36 -9.73 -5.39 12.18
CA VAL A 36 -8.74 -4.30 12.10
C VAL A 36 -8.04 -4.09 13.44
N ASP A 37 -6.79 -3.67 13.44
CA ASP A 37 -6.05 -3.40 14.68
C ASP A 37 -6.31 -1.97 15.19
N TYR A 38 -6.50 -1.03 14.26
CA TYR A 38 -6.68 0.38 14.56
C TYR A 38 -7.96 0.95 13.94
N ILE A 39 -8.59 1.87 14.68
CA ILE A 39 -9.65 2.77 14.19
C ILE A 39 -9.35 4.14 14.78
N ILE A 40 -9.01 5.10 13.93
CA ILE A 40 -8.59 6.44 14.35
C ILE A 40 -9.21 7.53 13.49
N ILE A 41 -9.25 8.74 14.02
CA ILE A 41 -9.39 9.97 13.24
C ILE A 41 -8.04 10.68 13.29
N GLY A 42 -7.58 11.17 12.14
CA GLY A 42 -6.35 11.96 12.07
C GLY A 42 -6.31 12.88 10.86
N THR A 43 -5.41 13.85 10.93
CA THR A 43 -5.16 14.84 9.87
C THR A 43 -3.91 14.46 9.09
N VAL A 44 -3.99 14.49 7.76
CA VAL A 44 -2.81 14.32 6.90
C VAL A 44 -1.89 15.51 7.06
N ILE A 45 -0.66 15.29 7.52
CA ILE A 45 0.31 16.37 7.73
C ILE A 45 1.47 16.35 6.73
N ASN A 46 1.80 15.17 6.18
CA ASN A 46 2.85 15.05 5.18
C ASN A 46 2.68 13.76 4.36
N GLN A 47 3.41 13.63 3.25
CA GLN A 47 3.60 12.34 2.60
C GLN A 47 4.65 11.49 3.34
N LEU A 48 4.57 10.17 3.17
CA LEU A 48 5.57 9.22 3.63
C LEU A 48 6.49 8.85 2.46
N ASN A 49 7.72 9.37 2.46
CA ASN A 49 8.72 9.14 1.39
C ASN A 49 9.99 8.49 1.98
N PRO A 50 9.98 7.18 2.28
CA PRO A 50 11.11 6.49 2.92
C PRO A 50 12.37 6.53 2.06
N GLU A 51 12.19 6.42 0.74
CA GLU A 51 13.27 6.34 -0.24
C GLU A 51 13.84 7.71 -0.62
N LYS A 52 13.22 8.80 -0.15
CA LYS A 52 13.59 10.18 -0.46
C LYS A 52 13.67 10.45 -1.95
N THR A 53 12.68 9.95 -2.69
CA THR A 53 12.62 10.21 -4.14
C THR A 53 12.15 11.64 -4.39
N GLU A 54 12.89 12.37 -5.22
CA GLU A 54 12.57 13.77 -5.55
C GLU A 54 11.21 13.89 -6.24
N TYR A 55 10.80 12.87 -7.01
CA TYR A 55 9.51 12.83 -7.69
C TYR A 55 8.32 12.89 -6.71
N LEU A 56 8.38 12.11 -5.62
CA LEU A 56 7.33 12.14 -4.62
C LEU A 56 7.30 13.50 -3.93
N ASP A 57 8.46 14.06 -3.56
CA ASP A 57 8.55 15.39 -2.92
C ASP A 57 7.97 16.49 -3.81
N TYR A 58 8.33 16.49 -5.10
CA TYR A 58 7.76 17.41 -6.08
C TYR A 58 6.24 17.27 -6.22
N ASN A 59 5.73 16.04 -6.33
CA ASN A 59 4.29 15.81 -6.43
C ASN A 59 3.54 16.28 -5.19
N TRP A 60 4.06 16.03 -4.00
CA TRP A 60 3.48 16.52 -2.76
C TRP A 60 3.47 18.04 -2.66
N GLU A 61 4.55 18.69 -3.10
CA GLU A 61 4.62 20.14 -3.14
C GLU A 61 3.56 20.75 -4.06
N LYS A 62 3.34 20.13 -5.22
CA LYS A 62 2.44 20.61 -6.27
C LYS A 62 0.98 20.26 -6.00
N GLU A 63 0.68 18.98 -5.78
CA GLU A 63 -0.69 18.45 -5.72
C GLU A 63 -1.25 18.38 -4.30
N LYS A 64 -0.37 18.39 -3.28
CA LYS A 64 -0.74 18.21 -1.87
C LYS A 64 -1.50 16.91 -1.63
N GLU A 65 -1.16 15.88 -2.38
CA GLU A 65 -1.80 14.58 -2.38
C GLU A 65 -0.78 13.44 -2.39
N ALA A 66 -1.06 12.36 -1.67
CA ALA A 66 -0.21 11.18 -1.61
C ALA A 66 -0.99 9.92 -1.21
N TYR A 67 -0.43 8.75 -1.52
CA TYR A 67 -0.97 7.44 -1.13
C TYR A 67 -0.46 6.99 0.24
N ASP A 68 0.86 7.09 0.45
CA ASP A 68 1.48 6.82 1.73
C ASP A 68 1.69 8.15 2.47
N ILE A 69 1.22 8.25 3.70
CA ILE A 69 1.10 9.54 4.40
C ILE A 69 1.52 9.45 5.87
N ILE A 70 1.88 10.61 6.40
CA ILE A 70 2.09 10.87 7.81
C ILE A 70 0.84 11.57 8.34
N VAL A 71 0.29 11.05 9.42
CA VAL A 71 -0.96 11.51 10.02
C VAL A 71 -0.73 11.97 11.44
N LYS A 72 -1.28 13.15 11.79
CA LYS A 72 -1.43 13.57 13.18
C LYS A 72 -2.73 12.99 13.73
N VAL A 73 -2.62 12.13 14.74
CA VAL A 73 -3.75 11.46 15.40
C VAL A 73 -4.54 12.48 16.21
N LYS A 74 -5.86 12.56 15.95
CA LYS A 74 -6.81 13.39 16.70
C LYS A 74 -7.55 12.58 17.75
N LYS A 75 -7.97 11.37 17.39
CA LYS A 75 -8.76 10.49 18.26
C LYS A 75 -8.52 9.02 17.92
N VAL A 76 -8.46 8.19 18.95
CA VAL A 76 -8.33 6.73 18.83
C VAL A 76 -9.60 6.08 19.36
N PHE A 77 -10.22 5.21 18.55
CA PHE A 77 -11.40 4.42 18.91
C PHE A 77 -11.03 2.95 19.15
N LYS A 78 -10.03 2.44 18.41
CA LYS A 78 -9.45 1.10 18.59
C LYS A 78 -7.93 1.16 18.38
N GLY A 79 -7.22 0.33 19.13
CA GLY A 79 -5.75 0.25 19.11
C GLY A 79 -5.12 1.10 20.21
N SER A 80 -3.80 0.99 20.36
CA SER A 80 -3.03 1.81 21.31
C SER A 80 -1.94 2.54 20.56
N ILE A 81 -1.98 3.86 20.54
CA ILE A 81 -0.98 4.70 19.90
C ILE A 81 -0.31 5.54 20.99
N GLN A 82 0.99 5.36 21.18
CA GLN A 82 1.79 6.10 22.15
C GLN A 82 2.33 7.44 21.61
N SER A 83 2.15 7.68 20.32
CA SER A 83 2.65 8.83 19.56
C SER A 83 1.47 9.66 19.05
N ASP A 84 1.63 10.97 18.92
CA ASP A 84 0.64 11.83 18.26
C ASP A 84 0.68 11.69 16.73
N THR A 85 1.67 10.98 16.22
CA THR A 85 1.94 10.78 14.80
C THR A 85 1.83 9.29 14.46
N LEU A 86 1.19 8.97 13.35
CA LEU A 86 1.02 7.63 12.79
C LEU A 86 1.43 7.63 11.31
N TYR A 87 2.09 6.56 10.86
CA TYR A 87 2.37 6.32 9.45
C TYR A 87 1.28 5.46 8.83
N ILE A 88 0.78 5.88 7.68
CA ILE A 88 -0.20 5.12 6.90
C ILE A 88 0.49 4.69 5.62
N THR A 89 0.44 3.40 5.31
CA THR A 89 0.83 2.92 4.00
C THR A 89 -0.28 2.11 3.36
N GLN A 90 -0.38 2.24 2.04
CA GLN A 90 -1.28 1.48 1.20
C GLN A 90 -0.54 0.50 0.30
N TYR A 91 0.80 0.52 0.30
CA TYR A 91 1.60 -0.42 -0.46
C TYR A 91 1.32 -1.87 -0.02
N PRO A 92 1.09 -2.81 -0.95
CA PRO A 92 1.27 -2.74 -2.40
C PRO A 92 -0.05 -2.57 -3.17
N ASN A 93 -1.12 -2.07 -2.54
CA ASN A 93 -2.49 -2.11 -3.04
C ASN A 93 -2.74 -1.13 -4.22
N SER A 94 -2.08 -1.30 -5.38
CA SER A 94 -2.10 -0.33 -6.49
C SER A 94 -3.52 0.10 -6.89
N ASN A 95 -4.39 -0.85 -7.19
CA ASN A 95 -5.75 -0.55 -7.69
C ASN A 95 -6.76 -0.30 -6.56
N CYS A 96 -6.37 -0.57 -5.32
CA CYS A 96 -7.18 -0.33 -4.14
C CYS A 96 -6.67 0.86 -3.32
N SER A 97 -5.73 1.64 -3.84
CA SER A 97 -5.17 2.79 -3.13
C SER A 97 -6.10 3.99 -3.19
N ARG A 98 -6.17 4.73 -2.09
CA ARG A 98 -6.89 5.99 -1.94
C ARG A 98 -5.92 7.16 -1.95
N THR A 99 -6.19 8.18 -2.73
CA THR A 99 -5.43 9.43 -2.63
C THR A 99 -5.88 10.21 -1.39
N PHE A 100 -4.92 10.68 -0.59
CA PHE A 100 -5.16 11.50 0.59
C PHE A 100 -4.63 12.92 0.40
N SER A 101 -5.41 13.92 0.77
CA SER A 101 -5.04 15.33 0.60
C SER A 101 -4.52 15.94 1.91
N ALA A 102 -3.53 16.82 1.81
CA ALA A 102 -2.92 17.52 2.94
C ALA A 102 -3.95 18.33 3.75
N GLY A 103 -3.82 18.31 5.07
CA GLY A 103 -4.66 19.08 5.99
C GLY A 103 -6.09 18.56 6.15
N LYS A 104 -6.47 17.48 5.45
CA LYS A 104 -7.80 16.86 5.57
C LYS A 104 -7.83 15.82 6.68
N ASP A 105 -8.99 15.69 7.30
CA ASP A 105 -9.30 14.69 8.30
C ASP A 105 -9.92 13.45 7.66
N TYR A 106 -9.45 12.29 8.07
CA TYR A 106 -10.00 11.01 7.64
C TYR A 106 -10.20 10.09 8.84
N ILE A 107 -11.09 9.12 8.64
CA ILE A 107 -11.22 7.95 9.50
C ILE A 107 -10.33 6.87 8.89
N PHE A 108 -9.27 6.50 9.60
CA PHE A 108 -8.37 5.44 9.17
C PHE A 108 -8.66 4.18 9.96
N THR A 109 -8.83 3.07 9.23
CA THR A 109 -8.79 1.73 9.79
C THR A 109 -7.72 0.92 9.09
N GLY A 110 -7.16 -0.06 9.78
CA GLY A 110 -6.07 -0.83 9.21
C GLY A 110 -5.48 -1.85 10.17
N LYS A 111 -4.56 -2.65 9.62
CA LYS A 111 -3.79 -3.63 10.38
C LYS A 111 -2.42 -3.07 10.72
N GLU A 112 -1.91 -3.39 11.89
CA GLU A 112 -0.60 -2.96 12.35
C GLU A 112 0.50 -3.61 11.52
N ILE A 113 1.41 -2.81 10.97
CA ILE A 113 2.64 -3.33 10.41
C ILE A 113 3.70 -3.35 11.50
N LYS A 114 4.18 -4.55 11.81
CA LYS A 114 5.25 -4.80 12.79
C LYS A 114 6.60 -5.00 12.13
N LYS A 115 6.62 -5.45 10.87
CA LYS A 115 7.85 -5.73 10.13
C LYS A 115 7.63 -5.80 8.62
N PHE A 116 8.59 -5.31 7.86
CA PHE A 116 8.74 -5.55 6.43
C PHE A 116 9.79 -6.63 6.16
N ILE A 117 9.52 -7.55 5.24
CA ILE A 117 10.46 -8.59 4.79
C ILE A 117 10.55 -8.53 3.26
N ASN A 118 11.77 -8.33 2.77
CA ASN A 118 12.04 -8.43 1.34
C ASN A 118 12.04 -9.90 0.89
N THR A 119 11.16 -10.26 -0.05
CA THR A 119 11.05 -11.60 -0.64
C THR A 119 11.98 -11.81 -1.82
N ASN A 120 12.48 -10.75 -2.43
CA ASN A 120 13.48 -10.77 -3.49
C ASN A 120 14.90 -11.00 -2.91
N ILE A 121 15.12 -12.18 -2.35
CA ILE A 121 16.41 -12.58 -1.78
C ILE A 121 17.42 -12.97 -2.88
N ASN A 122 16.94 -13.22 -4.11
CA ASN A 122 17.78 -13.63 -5.24
C ASN A 122 18.55 -12.48 -5.91
N SER A 123 18.12 -11.21 -5.79
CA SER A 123 18.86 -10.08 -6.38
C SER A 123 20.22 -9.83 -5.72
N LYS A 124 20.36 -10.10 -4.41
CA LYS A 124 21.62 -9.89 -3.67
C LYS A 124 22.69 -10.96 -3.91
N ARG A 125 22.35 -12.15 -4.43
CA ARG A 125 23.35 -13.21 -4.70
C ARG A 125 24.07 -13.07 -6.05
N ASN A 126 23.48 -12.38 -7.03
CA ASN A 126 24.04 -12.30 -8.39
C ASN A 126 24.92 -11.06 -8.64
N TYR A 127 24.91 -10.04 -7.77
CA TYR A 127 25.80 -8.88 -7.92
C TYR A 127 27.25 -9.11 -7.49
N GLY A 128 27.57 -10.26 -6.86
CA GLY A 128 28.91 -10.59 -6.37
C GLY A 128 29.72 -11.54 -7.26
N LYS A 129 29.21 -11.96 -8.43
CA LYS A 129 29.86 -13.00 -9.27
C LYS A 129 29.87 -12.72 -10.78
N LEU A 130 29.69 -11.47 -11.20
CA LEU A 130 29.78 -11.08 -12.62
C LEU A 130 30.89 -10.06 -12.86
N HIS A 131 32.11 -10.40 -12.44
CA HIS A 131 33.34 -9.77 -12.96
C HIS A 131 34.48 -10.80 -13.00
N ASP A 132 34.24 -11.91 -13.70
CA ASP A 132 35.34 -12.54 -14.43
C ASP A 132 35.09 -12.25 -15.92
N PRO A 133 36.01 -11.60 -16.64
CA PRO A 133 35.88 -11.37 -18.07
C PRO A 133 36.02 -12.73 -18.76
N ILE A 134 34.89 -13.32 -19.16
CA ILE A 134 34.90 -14.52 -20.00
C ILE A 134 35.24 -14.09 -21.42
N SER A 135 36.39 -14.59 -21.86
CA SER A 135 36.93 -14.64 -23.22
C SER A 135 35.85 -14.82 -24.28
N ASP A 136 36.02 -14.09 -25.38
CA ASP A 136 35.23 -14.19 -26.60
C ASP A 136 35.12 -15.64 -27.12
N SER A 137 33.97 -15.93 -27.72
CA SER A 137 33.58 -17.18 -28.40
C SER A 137 33.04 -18.28 -27.48
N ASP A 138 31.76 -18.18 -27.14
CA ASP A 138 30.79 -19.26 -27.36
C ASP A 138 29.36 -18.72 -27.14
N SER A 139 28.44 -19.11 -28.03
CA SER A 139 27.05 -18.66 -28.06
C SER A 139 26.35 -18.89 -26.72
N ILE A 140 25.89 -17.80 -26.10
CA ILE A 140 25.14 -17.83 -24.84
C ILE A 140 23.81 -18.57 -25.08
N PRO A 141 23.52 -19.67 -24.36
CA PRO A 141 22.21 -20.31 -24.44
C PRO A 141 21.16 -19.33 -23.93
N ILE A 142 20.18 -19.02 -24.78
CA ILE A 142 18.97 -18.28 -24.40
C ILE A 142 18.21 -19.21 -23.46
N VAL A 143 18.37 -19.00 -22.15
CA VAL A 143 17.53 -19.65 -21.15
C VAL A 143 16.16 -18.99 -21.29
N GLU A 144 15.19 -19.74 -21.84
CA GLU A 144 13.79 -19.34 -21.80
C GLU A 144 13.43 -19.08 -20.34
N MET A 145 13.13 -17.82 -20.02
CA MET A 145 12.61 -17.45 -18.70
C MET A 145 11.26 -18.14 -18.56
N GLU A 146 11.24 -19.29 -17.89
CA GLU A 146 10.01 -19.86 -17.35
C GLU A 146 9.25 -18.75 -16.62
N ASN A 147 7.95 -18.64 -16.88
CA ASN A 147 7.05 -17.67 -16.28
C ASN A 147 7.00 -17.86 -14.76
N ILE A 148 8.00 -17.34 -14.04
CA ILE A 148 7.96 -17.28 -12.58
C ILE A 148 6.85 -16.29 -12.25
N PRO A 149 5.76 -16.71 -11.59
CA PRO A 149 4.71 -15.79 -11.19
C PRO A 149 5.34 -14.70 -10.31
N PRO A 150 4.95 -13.43 -10.49
CA PRO A 150 5.49 -12.35 -9.67
C PRO A 150 5.28 -12.70 -8.19
N PRO A 151 6.26 -12.43 -7.32
CA PRO A 151 6.14 -12.76 -5.91
C PRO A 151 4.86 -12.12 -5.36
N GLU A 152 3.92 -12.95 -4.92
CA GLU A 152 2.68 -12.45 -4.32
C GLU A 152 3.03 -11.71 -3.02
N TYR A 153 2.61 -10.45 -2.94
CA TYR A 153 2.64 -9.70 -1.70
C TYR A 153 1.77 -10.42 -0.66
N LYS A 154 2.28 -10.54 0.56
CA LYS A 154 1.57 -11.24 1.64
C LYS A 154 1.61 -10.42 2.92
N PHE A 155 0.47 -10.33 3.61
CA PHE A 155 0.39 -9.75 4.95
C PHE A 155 -0.07 -10.80 5.94
N GLU A 156 0.79 -11.17 6.89
CA GLU A 156 0.48 -12.18 7.90
C GLU A 156 0.98 -11.75 9.28
N ARG A 157 0.08 -11.70 10.27
CA ARG A 157 0.41 -11.42 11.68
C ARG A 157 1.25 -10.15 11.88
N GLY A 158 0.97 -9.11 11.09
CA GLY A 158 1.70 -7.84 11.12
C GLY A 158 3.01 -7.83 10.34
N ILE A 159 3.34 -8.89 9.61
CA ILE A 159 4.50 -8.96 8.74
C ILE A 159 4.05 -8.72 7.30
N LEU A 160 4.60 -7.70 6.65
CA LEU A 160 4.38 -7.42 5.24
C LEU A 160 5.57 -7.94 4.42
N TYR A 161 5.29 -8.91 3.55
CA TYR A 161 6.22 -9.49 2.60
C TYR A 161 6.12 -8.73 1.28
N VAL A 162 7.25 -8.16 0.85
CA VAL A 162 7.34 -7.21 -0.28
C VAL A 162 8.57 -7.50 -1.11
N ASP A 163 8.61 -7.08 -2.37
CA ASP A 163 9.73 -7.36 -3.29
C ASP A 163 10.66 -6.15 -3.54
N PHE A 164 10.47 -5.04 -2.82
CA PHE A 164 11.29 -3.84 -2.96
C PHE A 164 12.56 -3.84 -2.08
N GLU A 165 13.62 -3.18 -2.56
CA GLU A 165 14.96 -3.25 -1.96
C GLU A 165 15.09 -2.57 -0.58
N ASN A 166 14.26 -1.56 -0.31
CA ASN A 166 14.39 -0.66 0.84
C ASN A 166 13.70 -1.08 2.15
N THR A 167 13.37 -2.36 2.34
CA THR A 167 12.66 -2.83 3.56
C THR A 167 13.35 -2.45 4.89
N ASP A 168 14.68 -2.31 4.91
CA ASP A 168 15.43 -1.85 6.09
C ASP A 168 15.05 -0.41 6.49
N GLN A 169 14.87 0.49 5.52
CA GLN A 169 14.46 1.87 5.78
C GLN A 169 13.04 1.91 6.36
N TRP A 170 12.12 1.13 5.80
CA TRP A 170 10.76 0.99 6.32
C TRP A 170 10.75 0.44 7.75
N ASN A 171 11.58 -0.57 8.04
CA ASN A 171 11.73 -1.10 9.40
C ASN A 171 12.34 -0.08 10.37
N LEU A 172 13.19 0.86 9.91
CA LEU A 172 13.66 1.97 10.74
C LEU A 172 12.54 2.97 11.06
N LEU A 173 11.61 3.21 10.14
CA LEU A 173 10.44 4.06 10.38
C LEU A 173 9.50 3.47 11.44
N LEU A 174 9.28 2.15 11.41
CA LEU A 174 8.48 1.43 12.42
C LEU A 174 9.00 1.59 13.86
N LYS A 175 10.30 1.86 14.04
CA LYS A 175 10.89 2.11 15.36
C LYS A 175 10.57 3.50 15.90
N LYS A 176 10.19 4.44 15.02
CA LYS A 176 9.91 5.83 15.39
C LYS A 176 8.43 6.05 15.68
N HIS A 177 7.57 5.54 14.81
CA HIS A 177 6.13 5.70 14.91
C HIS A 177 5.43 4.41 14.50
N PRO A 178 4.25 4.12 15.08
CA PRO A 178 3.43 3.02 14.60
C PRO A 178 3.06 3.24 13.13
N MET A 179 2.82 2.14 12.42
CA MET A 179 2.41 2.16 11.03
C MET A 179 1.26 1.20 10.82
N ILE A 180 0.27 1.63 10.03
CA ILE A 180 -0.84 0.77 9.64
C ILE A 180 -0.89 0.59 8.14
N LEU A 181 -1.23 -0.63 7.73
CA LEU A 181 -1.63 -0.98 6.38
C LEU A 181 -3.11 -0.66 6.22
N THR A 182 -3.44 0.19 5.25
CA THR A 182 -4.83 0.49 4.86
C THR A 182 -4.99 0.45 3.34
N ASN A 183 -6.20 0.70 2.86
CA ASN A 183 -6.52 0.92 1.46
C ASN A 183 -7.85 1.71 1.37
N GLN A 184 -8.40 1.91 0.17
CA GLN A 184 -9.64 2.65 -0.02
C GLN A 184 -10.87 2.04 0.65
N CYS A 185 -10.90 0.73 0.86
CA CYS A 185 -11.99 0.04 1.55
C CYS A 185 -11.91 0.16 3.09
N TYR A 186 -10.76 0.61 3.61
CA TYR A 186 -10.49 0.74 5.04
C TYR A 186 -10.21 2.19 5.46
N SER A 187 -10.44 3.15 4.57
CA SER A 187 -10.24 4.57 4.85
C SER A 187 -11.39 5.41 4.30
N TYR A 188 -11.88 6.33 5.12
CA TYR A 188 -13.11 7.08 4.86
C TYR A 188 -12.89 8.58 5.08
N ASN A 189 -13.58 9.42 4.33
CA ASN A 189 -13.68 10.83 4.71
C ASN A 189 -14.42 10.91 6.05
N ILE A 190 -14.16 11.98 6.80
CA ILE A 190 -14.85 12.20 8.06
C ILE A 190 -16.38 12.30 7.88
N ASP A 191 -16.86 12.81 6.75
CA ASP A 191 -18.29 12.99 6.48
C ASP A 191 -18.96 11.76 5.85
N ASP A 192 -18.21 10.69 5.55
CA ASP A 192 -18.77 9.48 4.93
C ASP A 192 -19.65 8.75 5.96
N GLU A 193 -20.92 8.50 5.59
CA GLU A 193 -21.88 7.80 6.47
C GLU A 193 -21.34 6.45 6.95
N LEU A 194 -20.64 5.72 6.08
CA LEU A 194 -20.01 4.44 6.39
C LEU A 194 -18.92 4.58 7.46
N GLY A 195 -18.06 5.59 7.33
CA GLY A 195 -17.05 5.91 8.33
C GLY A 195 -17.67 6.27 9.68
N GLN A 196 -18.79 6.99 9.67
CA GLN A 196 -19.53 7.36 10.88
C GLN A 196 -20.07 6.15 11.66
N VAL A 197 -20.38 5.03 10.99
CA VAL A 197 -20.79 3.78 11.67
C VAL A 197 -19.63 3.18 12.47
N LEU A 198 -18.37 3.39 12.07
CA LEU A 198 -17.19 2.85 12.77
C LEU A 198 -16.88 3.58 14.07
N ILE A 199 -17.18 4.86 14.15
CA ILE A 199 -16.80 5.72 15.28
C ILE A 199 -17.96 6.00 16.25
N ARG A 200 -19.14 5.45 15.97
CA ARG A 200 -20.24 5.28 16.92
C ARG A 200 -20.04 4.00 17.72
#